data_AF-A0A1C5KPK9-F1
#
_entry.id   AF-A0A1C5KPK9-F1
#
_cell.length_a   1.000
_cell.length_b   1.000
_cell.length_c   1.000
_cell.angle_alpha   90.00
_cell.angle_beta   90.00
_cell.angle_gamma   90.00
#
_symmetry.space_group_name_H-M   'P 1'
#
loop_
_entity.id
_entity.type
_entity.pdbx_description
1 polymer ?
#
loop_
_entity_poly.entity_id
_entity_poly.type
_entity_poly.pdbx_seq_one_letter_code
_entity_poly.pdbx_strand_id
1 'polypeptide(L)'
;MKLEDMTQQEKAFWNLLPEELQQISTVTMSYQNSWAIINKHLRTIYGDRADWKKCISAYQKRHIVRKCEDMSLVTTDEIRNMLAEDEKDRVTSVKLVEMLPLISSNDREAAGKATLEAAKLLGILPDSREGLFTWIVNKEGMTEKEQLDLEQKIRQEMALLNIIVKAMIDSYVPGIQLTYPIIGTVMTQPKTRYYYRGENAFYGQSRPSAYRNMDPKLPFQVQEIVNRLHWDEGCGFFDHFDAVKRWGNSTVNYLALAQHYGLWTPMMDVTGDLLTALFFACCKFGNDGKWHPLTKADFEKEDSRVNVKKLGGDSRYAVLYRSPSEITDMKWAEENVKGENIILPVGYQPFMRCKSQYAYMFMTLQEKYDMLVYPLFEKMRFRLDEDFCQWVYEMSDSGNAIYPNDDIPDLSKYMTKINHSCHFSQSTFEALTKMGNCTEDEKKQWKAILKKYGFHIMQGDREYITANELRKINKRYSIERAFQLTKVTPVKRPHLIIGG
;
A
#
# COMPACT_ATOMS: atom_id res chain seq x y z
N MET A 1 -10.01 13.34 20.01
CA MET A 1 -8.61 12.87 19.92
C MET A 1 -7.86 13.46 21.09
N LYS A 2 -7.10 12.66 21.83
CA LYS A 2 -6.27 13.16 22.93
C LYS A 2 -4.85 13.45 22.44
N LEU A 3 -4.09 14.26 23.19
CA LEU A 3 -2.69 14.57 22.87
C LEU A 3 -1.82 13.31 22.79
N GLU A 4 -2.11 12.30 23.61
CA GLU A 4 -1.42 11.00 23.62
C GLU A 4 -1.58 10.23 22.31
N ASP A 5 -2.72 10.39 21.62
CA ASP A 5 -3.05 9.69 20.37
C ASP A 5 -2.33 10.27 19.14
N MET A 6 -1.77 11.49 19.24
CA MET A 6 -1.08 12.12 18.13
C MET A 6 0.25 11.40 17.84
N THR A 7 0.51 11.20 16.55
CA THR A 7 1.81 10.73 16.04
C THR A 7 2.93 11.71 16.36
N GLN A 8 4.18 11.28 16.20
CA GLN A 8 5.33 12.18 16.36
C GLN A 8 5.26 13.36 15.39
N GLN A 9 4.82 13.15 14.15
CA GLN A 9 4.69 14.20 13.13
C GLN A 9 3.58 15.19 13.45
N GLU A 10 2.44 14.72 13.96
CA GLU A 10 1.34 15.58 14.42
C GLU A 10 1.75 16.38 15.67
N LYS A 11 2.42 15.75 16.65
CA LYS A 11 3.00 16.44 17.83
C LYS A 11 4.01 17.51 17.43
N ALA A 12 4.89 17.19 16.48
CA ALA A 12 5.86 18.15 15.97
C ALA A 12 5.19 19.36 15.32
N PHE A 13 4.05 19.19 14.65
CA PHE A 13 3.28 20.32 14.12
C PHE A 13 2.51 21.07 15.21
N TRP A 14 1.88 20.35 16.14
CA TRP A 14 1.14 20.93 17.26
C TRP A 14 2.04 21.84 18.12
N ASN A 15 3.30 21.44 18.36
CA ASN A 15 4.30 22.25 19.06
C ASN A 15 4.65 23.58 18.35
N LEU A 16 4.29 23.75 17.07
CA LEU A 16 4.50 25.00 16.33
C LEU A 16 3.29 25.94 16.43
N LEU A 17 2.17 25.49 17.00
CA LEU A 17 1.00 26.34 17.19
C LEU A 17 1.25 27.36 18.31
N PRO A 18 0.62 28.55 18.26
CA PRO A 18 0.52 29.45 19.40
C PRO A 18 -0.02 28.74 20.65
N GLU A 19 0.44 29.16 21.83
CA GLU A 19 0.10 28.52 23.11
C GLU A 19 -1.42 28.48 23.35
N GLU A 20 -2.14 29.53 22.92
CA GLU A 20 -3.59 29.63 23.05
C GLU A 20 -4.30 28.56 22.22
N LEU A 21 -3.79 28.24 21.02
CA LEU A 21 -4.33 27.18 20.18
C LEU A 21 -3.95 25.79 20.70
N GLN A 22 -2.76 25.64 21.29
CA GLN A 22 -2.36 24.37 21.90
C GLN A 22 -3.29 23.95 23.04
N GLN A 23 -3.79 24.91 23.83
CA GLN A 23 -4.68 24.65 24.97
C GLN A 23 -6.08 24.16 24.56
N ILE A 24 -6.55 24.56 23.38
CA ILE A 24 -7.93 24.29 22.93
C ILE A 24 -8.03 23.36 21.72
N SER A 25 -6.90 22.90 21.18
CA SER A 25 -6.92 22.12 19.93
C SER A 25 -5.92 20.97 19.90
N THR A 26 -6.22 20.04 19.02
CA THR A 26 -5.32 18.95 18.63
C THR A 26 -5.12 18.97 17.12
N VAL A 27 -4.05 18.34 16.65
CA VAL A 27 -3.66 18.30 15.24
C VAL A 27 -3.82 16.89 14.69
N THR A 28 -4.52 16.75 13.56
CA THR A 28 -4.62 15.48 12.86
C THR A 28 -4.18 15.59 11.40
N MET A 29 -3.46 14.59 10.92
CA MET A 29 -3.20 14.33 9.50
C MET A 29 -3.97 13.09 9.02
N SER A 30 -5.02 12.69 9.74
CA SER A 30 -5.76 11.44 9.49
C SER A 30 -6.35 11.37 8.08
N TYR A 31 -5.97 10.32 7.35
CA TYR A 31 -6.54 10.00 6.05
C TYR A 31 -8.03 9.69 6.14
N GLN A 32 -8.42 8.87 7.12
CA GLN A 32 -9.81 8.50 7.39
C GLN A 32 -10.68 9.73 7.65
N ASN A 33 -10.20 10.68 8.46
CA ASN A 33 -10.95 11.92 8.73
C ASN A 33 -11.14 12.76 7.45
N SER A 34 -10.08 12.87 6.65
CA SER A 34 -10.11 13.60 5.38
C SER A 34 -11.17 13.03 4.43
N TRP A 35 -11.19 11.70 4.27
CA TRP A 35 -12.17 11.03 3.40
C TRP A 35 -13.58 10.98 3.97
N ALA A 36 -13.74 10.96 5.31
CA ALA A 36 -15.05 11.11 5.94
C ALA A 36 -15.65 12.51 5.69
N ILE A 37 -14.83 13.57 5.73
CA ILE A 37 -15.23 14.94 5.41
C ILE A 37 -15.64 15.04 3.92
N ILE A 38 -14.84 14.46 3.02
CA ILE A 38 -15.16 14.40 1.58
C ILE A 38 -16.52 13.73 1.37
N ASN A 39 -16.74 12.54 1.97
CA ASN A 39 -18.02 11.83 1.87
C ASN A 39 -19.19 12.67 2.37
N LYS A 40 -19.05 13.27 3.56
CA LYS A 40 -20.09 14.12 4.16
C LYS A 40 -20.51 15.23 3.21
N HIS A 41 -19.55 15.96 2.64
CA HIS A 41 -19.85 17.07 1.73
C HIS A 41 -20.38 16.60 0.37
N LEU A 42 -19.88 15.48 -0.16
CA LEU A 42 -20.44 14.87 -1.37
C LEU A 42 -21.89 14.47 -1.15
N ARG A 43 -22.26 13.90 0.01
CA ARG A 43 -23.66 13.57 0.35
C ARG A 43 -24.54 14.81 0.50
N THR A 44 -24.00 15.94 0.96
CA THR A 44 -24.74 17.21 0.95
C THR A 44 -25.15 17.59 -0.48
N ILE A 45 -24.28 17.39 -1.47
CA ILE A 45 -24.55 17.71 -2.88
C ILE A 45 -25.42 16.61 -3.54
N TYR A 46 -24.97 15.36 -3.50
CA TYR A 46 -25.50 14.23 -4.27
C TYR A 46 -26.50 13.34 -3.54
N GLY A 47 -26.73 13.57 -2.24
CA GLY A 47 -27.61 12.73 -1.43
C GLY A 47 -27.18 11.26 -1.45
N ASP A 48 -28.12 10.37 -1.75
CA ASP A 48 -27.92 8.92 -1.78
C ASP A 48 -26.98 8.44 -2.90
N ARG A 49 -26.74 9.25 -3.94
CA ARG A 49 -25.77 8.88 -4.99
C ARG A 49 -24.34 8.85 -4.48
N ALA A 50 -24.03 9.56 -3.40
CA ALA A 50 -22.74 9.52 -2.71
C ALA A 50 -22.77 8.61 -1.48
N ASP A 51 -23.73 7.69 -1.36
CA ASP A 51 -23.67 6.63 -0.35
C ASP A 51 -22.61 5.60 -0.74
N TRP A 52 -21.41 5.74 -0.18
CA TRP A 52 -20.27 4.89 -0.49
C TRP A 52 -20.47 3.42 -0.14
N LYS A 53 -21.32 3.08 0.85
CA LYS A 53 -21.65 1.67 1.12
C LYS A 53 -22.41 1.07 -0.05
N LYS A 54 -23.37 1.82 -0.63
CA LYS A 54 -24.09 1.41 -1.84
C LYS A 54 -23.17 1.35 -3.05
N CYS A 55 -22.26 2.32 -3.20
CA CYS A 55 -21.30 2.38 -4.31
C CYS A 55 -20.34 1.18 -4.30
N ILE A 56 -19.74 0.87 -3.14
CA ILE A 56 -18.89 -0.32 -2.96
C ILE A 56 -19.68 -1.61 -3.23
N SER A 57 -20.91 -1.70 -2.72
CA SER A 57 -21.77 -2.87 -2.94
C SER A 57 -22.10 -3.08 -4.43
N ALA A 58 -22.26 -2.01 -5.20
CA ALA A 58 -22.49 -2.08 -6.64
C ALA A 58 -21.24 -2.60 -7.38
N TYR A 59 -20.06 -2.18 -6.97
CA TYR A 59 -18.78 -2.66 -7.50
C TYR A 59 -18.54 -4.15 -7.20
N GLN A 60 -18.74 -4.59 -5.95
CA GLN A 60 -18.44 -5.96 -5.49
C GLN A 60 -19.19 -7.08 -6.24
N LYS A 61 -20.43 -6.83 -6.69
CA LYS A 61 -21.29 -7.85 -7.32
C LYS A 61 -20.71 -8.45 -8.61
N ARG A 62 -19.62 -7.88 -9.14
CA ARG A 62 -19.08 -8.20 -10.47
C ARG A 62 -17.80 -9.05 -10.45
N HIS A 63 -17.25 -9.42 -9.28
CA HIS A 63 -15.83 -9.85 -9.19
C HIS A 63 -15.54 -11.12 -8.35
N ILE A 64 -16.49 -12.05 -8.24
CA ILE A 64 -16.25 -13.34 -7.56
C ILE A 64 -15.78 -14.38 -8.58
N VAL A 65 -14.51 -14.79 -8.47
CA VAL A 65 -13.83 -15.75 -9.35
C VAL A 65 -13.32 -16.91 -8.49
N ARG A 66 -13.40 -18.16 -8.97
CA ARG A 66 -12.88 -19.34 -8.24
C ARG A 66 -11.90 -20.18 -9.06
N LYS A 67 -11.97 -20.11 -10.39
CA LYS A 67 -11.12 -20.85 -11.31
C LYS A 67 -10.41 -19.91 -12.30
N CYS A 68 -9.38 -20.41 -12.97
CA CYS A 68 -8.66 -19.66 -14.00
C CYS A 68 -9.61 -19.22 -15.12
N GLU A 69 -10.51 -20.10 -15.56
CA GLU A 69 -11.45 -19.84 -16.65
C GLU A 69 -12.51 -18.79 -16.31
N ASP A 70 -12.78 -18.57 -15.02
CA ASP A 70 -13.71 -17.54 -14.56
C ASP A 70 -13.10 -16.12 -14.69
N MET A 71 -11.78 -16.00 -14.86
CA MET A 71 -11.10 -14.72 -15.07
C MET A 71 -11.20 -14.28 -16.52
N SER A 72 -11.49 -13.00 -16.72
CA SER A 72 -11.42 -12.35 -18.04
C SER A 72 -10.03 -12.56 -18.65
N LEU A 73 -10.00 -13.10 -19.86
CA LEU A 73 -8.79 -13.22 -20.66
C LEU A 73 -8.54 -11.88 -21.36
N VAL A 74 -7.41 -11.24 -21.06
CA VAL A 74 -6.97 -10.01 -21.71
C VAL A 74 -5.80 -10.28 -22.65
N THR A 75 -5.79 -9.55 -23.75
CA THR A 75 -4.76 -9.60 -24.79
C THR A 75 -3.61 -8.64 -24.47
N THR A 76 -2.47 -8.85 -25.12
CA THR A 76 -1.32 -7.95 -25.01
C THR A 76 -1.66 -6.51 -25.42
N ASP A 77 -2.50 -6.32 -26.44
CA ASP A 77 -2.88 -4.99 -26.90
C ASP A 77 -3.82 -4.28 -25.92
N GLU A 78 -4.74 -5.02 -25.27
CA GLU A 78 -5.53 -4.47 -24.16
C GLU A 78 -4.65 -4.05 -22.98
N ILE A 79 -3.62 -4.83 -22.63
CA ILE A 79 -2.65 -4.46 -21.59
C ILE A 79 -1.87 -3.20 -21.97
N ARG A 80 -1.44 -3.07 -23.24
CA ARG A 80 -0.78 -1.86 -23.74
C ARG A 80 -1.68 -0.63 -23.66
N ASN A 81 -2.98 -0.79 -23.97
CA ASN A 81 -3.96 0.28 -23.81
C ASN A 81 -4.11 0.67 -22.33
N MET A 82 -4.17 -0.30 -21.41
CA MET A 82 -4.20 -0.03 -19.97
C MET A 82 -2.97 0.75 -19.50
N LEU A 83 -1.77 0.45 -20.02
CA LEU A 83 -0.55 1.22 -19.71
C LEU A 83 -0.64 2.67 -20.22
N ALA A 84 -1.20 2.88 -21.42
CA ALA A 84 -1.41 4.22 -21.96
C ALA A 84 -2.45 5.02 -21.17
N GLU A 85 -3.51 4.36 -20.69
CA GLU A 85 -4.50 4.95 -19.79
C GLU A 85 -3.89 5.34 -18.44
N ASP A 86 -3.09 4.46 -17.83
CA ASP A 86 -2.37 4.75 -16.58
C ASP A 86 -1.47 5.99 -16.71
N GLU A 87 -0.79 6.16 -17.86
CA GLU A 87 0.03 7.35 -18.12
C GLU A 87 -0.81 8.62 -18.30
N LYS A 88 -1.94 8.54 -19.03
CA LYS A 88 -2.89 9.66 -19.15
C LYS A 88 -3.43 10.08 -17.78
N ASP A 89 -3.73 9.12 -16.91
CA ASP A 89 -4.21 9.38 -15.56
C ASP A 89 -3.14 10.06 -14.71
N ARG A 90 -1.86 9.66 -14.83
CA ARG A 90 -0.73 10.33 -14.17
C ARG A 90 -0.58 11.79 -14.59
N VAL A 91 -0.64 12.06 -15.90
CA VAL A 91 -0.61 13.43 -16.42
C VAL A 91 -1.77 14.25 -15.84
N THR A 92 -2.96 13.66 -15.74
CA THR A 92 -4.14 14.30 -15.14
C THR A 92 -3.93 14.61 -13.65
N SER A 93 -3.36 13.68 -12.88
CA SER A 93 -3.01 13.90 -11.47
C SER A 93 -1.99 15.03 -11.28
N VAL A 94 -0.97 15.13 -12.13
CA VAL A 94 0.01 16.23 -12.09
C VAL A 94 -0.69 17.57 -12.36
N LYS A 95 -1.51 17.63 -13.42
CA LYS A 95 -2.28 18.84 -13.75
C LYS A 95 -3.16 19.29 -12.58
N LEU A 96 -3.83 18.37 -11.90
CA LEU A 96 -4.65 18.67 -10.72
C LEU A 96 -3.83 19.33 -9.60
N VAL A 97 -2.62 18.83 -9.33
CA VAL A 97 -1.71 19.42 -8.33
C VAL A 97 -1.26 20.82 -8.75
N GLU A 98 -0.95 21.03 -10.02
CA GLU A 98 -0.57 22.34 -10.58
C GLU A 98 -1.70 23.37 -10.50
N MET A 99 -2.96 22.94 -10.50
CA MET A 99 -4.13 23.81 -10.37
C MET A 99 -4.36 24.33 -8.93
N LEU A 100 -3.74 23.72 -7.90
CA LEU A 100 -3.98 24.06 -6.49
C LEU A 100 -3.81 25.55 -6.14
N PRO A 101 -2.76 26.26 -6.62
CA PRO A 101 -2.60 27.69 -6.34
C PRO A 101 -3.76 28.53 -6.89
N LEU A 102 -4.25 28.19 -8.08
CA LEU A 102 -5.36 28.89 -8.72
C LEU A 102 -6.69 28.61 -8.00
N ILE A 103 -6.93 27.34 -7.63
CA ILE A 103 -8.09 26.90 -6.83
C ILE A 103 -8.12 27.59 -5.46
N SER A 104 -6.96 27.94 -4.92
CA SER A 104 -6.79 28.61 -3.62
C SER A 104 -6.61 30.13 -3.74
N SER A 105 -6.79 30.71 -4.93
CA SER A 105 -6.59 32.14 -5.15
C SER A 105 -7.70 32.99 -4.53
N ASN A 106 -7.37 34.25 -4.20
CA ASN A 106 -8.34 35.22 -3.68
C ASN A 106 -9.31 35.74 -4.77
N ASP A 107 -9.01 35.52 -6.05
CA ASP A 107 -9.92 35.79 -7.16
C ASP A 107 -10.99 34.70 -7.20
N ARG A 108 -12.18 35.02 -6.69
CA ARG A 108 -13.28 34.07 -6.57
C ARG A 108 -13.77 33.52 -7.91
N GLU A 109 -13.69 34.31 -8.98
CA GLU A 109 -14.15 33.86 -10.30
C GLU A 109 -13.15 32.87 -10.88
N ALA A 110 -11.85 33.22 -10.85
CA ALA A 110 -10.79 32.34 -11.33
C ALA A 110 -10.71 31.04 -10.51
N ALA A 111 -10.76 31.14 -9.18
CA ALA A 111 -10.80 29.99 -8.28
C ALA A 111 -12.04 29.10 -8.54
N GLY A 112 -13.21 29.71 -8.77
CA GLY A 112 -14.44 29.00 -9.10
C GLY A 112 -14.35 28.21 -10.41
N LYS A 113 -13.82 28.82 -11.48
CA LYS A 113 -13.59 28.15 -12.77
C LYS A 113 -12.60 27.00 -12.64
N ALA A 114 -11.47 27.23 -11.96
CA ALA A 114 -10.47 26.19 -11.72
C ALA A 114 -11.02 25.04 -10.87
N THR A 115 -11.86 25.34 -9.88
CA THR A 115 -12.53 24.32 -9.05
C THR A 115 -13.45 23.44 -9.90
N LEU A 116 -14.23 24.00 -10.81
CA LEU A 116 -15.11 23.24 -11.70
C LEU A 116 -14.31 22.37 -12.69
N GLU A 117 -13.23 22.90 -13.25
CA GLU A 117 -12.35 22.12 -14.13
C GLU A 117 -11.71 20.94 -13.38
N ALA A 118 -11.19 21.18 -12.18
CA ALA A 118 -10.63 20.12 -11.34
C ALA A 118 -11.70 19.09 -10.93
N ALA A 119 -12.91 19.54 -10.58
CA ALA A 119 -14.03 18.66 -10.29
C ALA A 119 -14.41 17.76 -11.49
N LYS A 120 -14.28 18.27 -12.72
CA LYS A 120 -14.49 17.49 -13.95
C LYS A 120 -13.45 16.39 -14.10
N LEU A 121 -12.16 16.73 -13.95
CA LEU A 121 -11.03 15.79 -14.04
C LEU A 121 -11.06 14.73 -12.93
N LEU A 122 -11.50 15.12 -11.73
CA LEU A 122 -11.73 14.20 -10.62
C LEU A 122 -12.96 13.31 -10.86
N GLY A 123 -13.82 13.59 -11.84
CA GLY A 123 -15.03 12.79 -12.05
C GLY A 123 -16.16 13.10 -11.08
N ILE A 124 -16.15 14.26 -10.42
CA ILE A 124 -17.21 14.66 -9.51
C ILE A 124 -18.44 15.11 -10.30
N LEU A 125 -18.26 15.97 -11.31
CA LEU A 125 -19.39 16.58 -12.04
C LEU A 125 -20.34 15.53 -12.65
N PRO A 126 -21.66 15.79 -12.70
CA PRO A 126 -22.66 14.82 -13.16
C PRO A 126 -22.40 14.28 -14.58
N ASP A 127 -21.89 15.13 -15.48
CA ASP A 127 -21.57 14.81 -16.87
C ASP A 127 -20.23 14.06 -17.05
N SER A 128 -19.36 14.07 -16.05
CA SER A 128 -18.01 13.50 -16.16
C SER A 128 -18.03 11.97 -16.05
N ARG A 129 -17.76 11.25 -17.14
CA ARG A 129 -17.73 9.78 -17.15
C ARG A 129 -16.30 9.19 -17.10
N GLU A 130 -15.29 9.98 -17.42
CA GLU A 130 -13.89 9.54 -17.57
C GLU A 130 -12.93 10.17 -16.54
N GLY A 131 -13.45 10.66 -15.42
CA GLY A 131 -12.60 11.23 -14.37
C GLY A 131 -11.79 10.16 -13.63
N LEU A 132 -10.81 10.62 -12.85
CA LEU A 132 -9.97 9.76 -12.00
C LEU A 132 -10.78 8.97 -10.95
N PHE A 133 -11.98 9.46 -10.60
CA PHE A 133 -12.93 8.77 -9.73
C PHE A 133 -14.22 8.48 -10.50
N THR A 134 -14.66 7.23 -10.44
CA THR A 134 -15.81 6.70 -11.17
C THR A 134 -16.90 6.16 -10.26
N TRP A 135 -16.57 5.82 -9.02
CA TRP A 135 -17.45 5.15 -8.06
C TRP A 135 -17.81 6.01 -6.85
N ILE A 136 -17.12 7.14 -6.60
CA ILE A 136 -17.46 8.05 -5.47
C ILE A 136 -18.87 8.66 -5.55
N VAL A 137 -19.44 8.72 -6.76
CA VAL A 137 -20.82 9.16 -7.02
C VAL A 137 -21.44 8.17 -8.00
N ASN A 138 -22.54 7.53 -7.62
CA ASN A 138 -23.30 6.66 -8.50
C ASN A 138 -24.06 7.49 -9.56
N LYS A 139 -23.57 7.42 -10.79
CA LYS A 139 -24.16 8.10 -11.96
C LYS A 139 -25.01 7.17 -12.83
N GLU A 140 -25.21 5.93 -12.41
CA GLU A 140 -26.09 4.99 -13.11
C GLU A 140 -27.55 5.45 -13.00
N GLY A 141 -28.28 5.35 -14.11
CA GLY A 141 -29.69 5.74 -14.18
C GLY A 141 -29.98 7.22 -13.87
N MET A 142 -28.98 8.10 -13.89
CA MET A 142 -29.18 9.54 -13.70
C MET A 142 -29.90 10.11 -14.93
N THR A 143 -31.03 10.78 -14.70
CA THR A 143 -31.82 11.42 -15.77
C THR A 143 -31.23 12.78 -16.13
N GLU A 144 -31.51 13.30 -17.33
CA GLU A 144 -31.08 14.65 -17.74
C GLU A 144 -31.59 15.74 -16.80
N LYS A 145 -32.84 15.62 -16.32
CA LYS A 145 -33.41 16.56 -15.34
C LYS A 145 -32.62 16.55 -14.04
N GLU A 146 -32.35 15.36 -13.51
CA GLU A 146 -31.59 15.21 -12.26
C GLU A 146 -30.15 15.72 -12.40
N GLN A 147 -29.53 15.49 -13.57
CA GLN A 147 -28.23 16.05 -13.89
C GLN A 147 -28.25 17.59 -13.83
N LEU A 148 -29.23 18.24 -14.46
CA LEU A 148 -29.38 19.70 -14.42
C LEU A 148 -29.60 20.22 -12.99
N ASP A 149 -30.45 19.54 -12.21
CA ASP A 149 -30.71 19.89 -10.80
C ASP A 149 -29.42 19.80 -9.96
N LEU A 150 -28.61 18.76 -10.17
CA LEU A 150 -27.32 18.59 -9.49
C LEU A 150 -26.28 19.64 -9.93
N GLU A 151 -26.22 19.97 -11.22
CA GLU A 151 -25.34 21.04 -11.72
C GLU A 151 -25.69 22.39 -11.11
N GLN A 152 -26.99 22.71 -10.97
CA GLN A 152 -27.44 23.91 -10.28
C GLN A 152 -27.04 23.89 -8.80
N LYS A 153 -27.22 22.75 -8.13
CA LYS A 153 -26.85 22.59 -6.72
C LYS A 153 -25.35 22.73 -6.50
N ILE A 154 -24.51 22.21 -7.38
CA ILE A 154 -23.04 22.39 -7.33
C ILE A 154 -22.68 23.88 -7.41
N ARG A 155 -23.35 24.64 -8.29
CA ARG A 155 -23.13 26.10 -8.40
C ARG A 155 -23.56 26.85 -7.14
N GLN A 156 -24.58 26.38 -6.43
CA GLN A 156 -25.01 26.93 -5.13
C GLN A 156 -24.02 26.57 -4.02
N GLU A 157 -23.47 25.35 -4.05
CA GLU A 157 -22.58 24.77 -3.04
C GLU A 157 -21.09 24.85 -3.44
N MET A 158 -20.69 25.89 -4.18
CA MET A 158 -19.31 26.02 -4.70
C MET A 158 -18.23 25.99 -3.61
N ALA A 159 -18.54 26.50 -2.42
CA ALA A 159 -17.62 26.44 -1.28
C ALA A 159 -17.37 24.99 -0.82
N LEU A 160 -18.42 24.16 -0.77
CA LEU A 160 -18.29 22.74 -0.44
C LEU A 160 -17.54 22.00 -1.54
N LEU A 161 -17.83 22.29 -2.81
CA LEU A 161 -17.10 21.70 -3.94
C LEU A 161 -15.61 22.03 -3.86
N ASN A 162 -15.24 23.28 -3.55
CA ASN A 162 -13.85 23.69 -3.40
C ASN A 162 -13.13 22.89 -2.28
N ILE A 163 -13.79 22.69 -1.13
CA ILE A 163 -13.25 21.87 -0.03
C ILE A 163 -13.03 20.43 -0.49
N ILE A 164 -14.02 19.81 -1.14
CA ILE A 164 -13.95 18.44 -1.67
C ILE A 164 -12.78 18.33 -2.65
N VAL A 165 -12.73 19.20 -3.66
CA VAL A 165 -11.71 19.19 -4.71
C VAL A 165 -10.31 19.31 -4.12
N LYS A 166 -10.08 20.27 -3.22
CA LYS A 166 -8.77 20.45 -2.57
C LYS A 166 -8.36 19.21 -1.78
N ALA A 167 -9.27 18.69 -0.95
CA ALA A 167 -8.99 17.50 -0.13
C ALA A 167 -8.73 16.24 -0.97
N MET A 168 -9.38 16.10 -2.14
CA MET A 168 -9.11 14.99 -3.05
C MET A 168 -7.77 15.17 -3.77
N ILE A 169 -7.41 16.39 -4.18
CA ILE A 169 -6.13 16.67 -4.85
C ILE A 169 -4.93 16.38 -3.93
N ASP A 170 -5.08 16.57 -2.61
CA ASP A 170 -4.06 16.23 -1.62
C ASP A 170 -3.51 14.80 -1.79
N SER A 171 -4.36 13.84 -2.19
CA SER A 171 -3.92 12.45 -2.43
C SER A 171 -2.93 12.28 -3.60
N TYR A 172 -2.83 13.27 -4.48
CA TYR A 172 -1.90 13.30 -5.62
C TYR A 172 -0.63 14.12 -5.33
N VAL A 173 -0.56 14.84 -4.21
CA VAL A 173 0.60 15.66 -3.86
C VAL A 173 1.76 14.75 -3.43
N PRO A 174 2.90 14.72 -4.15
CA PRO A 174 4.04 13.91 -3.76
C PRO A 174 4.60 14.37 -2.42
N GLY A 175 4.84 13.41 -1.51
CA GLY A 175 5.43 13.69 -0.21
C GLY A 175 4.46 14.22 0.83
N ILE A 176 3.14 14.23 0.56
CA ILE A 176 2.15 14.60 1.57
C ILE A 176 2.20 13.63 2.76
N GLN A 177 2.13 14.17 3.96
CA GLN A 177 2.12 13.41 5.21
C GLN A 177 0.68 13.12 5.62
N LEU A 178 0.33 11.84 5.66
CA LEU A 178 -1.00 11.35 6.00
C LEU A 178 -0.91 10.26 7.07
N THR A 179 -1.72 10.36 8.11
CA THR A 179 -1.76 9.40 9.22
C THR A 179 -2.78 8.31 8.93
N TYR A 180 -2.33 7.06 9.05
CA TYR A 180 -3.14 5.86 8.96
C TYR A 180 -3.07 5.08 10.29
N PRO A 181 -4.15 4.40 10.69
CA PRO A 181 -4.10 3.39 11.73
C PRO A 181 -3.00 2.34 11.49
N ILE A 182 -2.45 1.79 12.56
CA ILE A 182 -1.36 0.77 12.61
C ILE A 182 0.01 1.30 12.15
N ILE A 183 0.11 1.99 11.02
CA ILE A 183 1.41 2.42 10.46
C ILE A 183 1.82 3.85 10.85
N GLY A 184 0.89 4.67 11.34
CA GLY A 184 1.17 6.07 11.71
C GLY A 184 1.25 7.00 10.49
N THR A 185 2.06 8.06 10.58
CA THR A 185 2.17 9.06 9.52
C THR A 185 3.09 8.58 8.40
N VAL A 186 2.55 8.51 7.19
CA VAL A 186 3.26 8.10 5.98
C VAL A 186 3.53 9.33 5.11
N MET A 187 4.74 9.44 4.57
CA MET A 187 5.07 10.38 3.50
C MET A 187 4.72 9.69 2.19
N THR A 188 3.58 10.02 1.59
CA THR A 188 3.00 9.23 0.50
C THR A 188 3.59 9.59 -0.86
N GLN A 189 3.57 8.60 -1.75
CA GLN A 189 3.78 8.82 -3.19
C GLN A 189 2.45 9.30 -3.81
N PRO A 190 2.48 9.97 -4.98
CA PRO A 190 1.25 10.34 -5.68
C PRO A 190 0.37 9.12 -5.92
N LYS A 191 -0.90 9.23 -5.55
CA LYS A 191 -1.89 8.20 -5.80
C LYS A 191 -2.12 8.03 -7.31
N THR A 192 -2.47 6.81 -7.72
CA THR A 192 -2.91 6.51 -9.09
C THR A 192 -4.36 6.03 -9.08
N ARG A 193 -4.97 5.91 -10.26
CA ARG A 193 -6.37 5.49 -10.39
C ARG A 193 -6.61 4.07 -9.91
N TYR A 194 -5.62 3.20 -10.01
CA TYR A 194 -5.74 1.79 -9.70
C TYR A 194 -4.60 1.30 -8.82
N TYR A 195 -4.92 0.31 -7.99
CA TYR A 195 -3.95 -0.56 -7.35
C TYR A 195 -3.86 -1.87 -8.10
N TYR A 196 -2.63 -2.39 -8.21
CA TYR A 196 -2.31 -3.58 -8.98
C TYR A 196 -1.51 -4.59 -8.19
N ARG A 197 -1.61 -5.85 -8.59
CA ARG A 197 -0.70 -6.93 -8.21
C ARG A 197 -0.60 -7.91 -9.37
N GLY A 198 0.61 -8.26 -9.76
CA GLY A 198 0.85 -9.29 -10.78
C GLY A 198 1.38 -10.57 -10.17
N GLU A 199 0.91 -11.70 -10.70
CA GLU A 199 1.43 -13.02 -10.35
C GLU A 199 1.79 -13.75 -11.64
N ASN A 200 3.00 -14.34 -11.67
CA ASN A 200 3.53 -14.96 -12.88
C ASN A 200 2.94 -16.33 -13.21
N ALA A 201 1.89 -16.74 -12.50
CA ALA A 201 1.09 -17.92 -12.77
C ALA A 201 -0.31 -17.73 -12.17
N PHE A 202 -1.28 -18.50 -12.63
CA PHE A 202 -2.45 -18.78 -11.80
C PHE A 202 -2.06 -19.85 -10.77
N TYR A 203 -2.03 -19.50 -9.48
CA TYR A 203 -1.62 -20.42 -8.41
C TYR A 203 -2.78 -21.17 -7.72
N GLY A 204 -4.04 -20.89 -8.09
CA GLY A 204 -5.21 -21.44 -7.37
C GLY A 204 -5.50 -20.80 -6.00
N GLN A 205 -4.61 -19.92 -5.53
CA GLN A 205 -4.74 -19.12 -4.31
C GLN A 205 -3.77 -17.93 -4.36
N SER A 206 -4.07 -16.83 -3.67
CA SER A 206 -3.18 -15.68 -3.49
C SER A 206 -3.18 -15.26 -2.01
N ARG A 207 -2.17 -15.74 -1.27
CA ARG A 207 -2.05 -15.59 0.19
C ARG A 207 -0.70 -14.97 0.60
N PRO A 208 -0.63 -14.23 1.72
CA PRO A 208 0.63 -13.75 2.30
C PRO A 208 1.69 -14.85 2.48
N SER A 209 2.97 -14.46 2.44
CA SER A 209 4.10 -15.39 2.59
C SER A 209 4.09 -16.14 3.94
N ALA A 210 3.68 -15.47 5.03
CA ALA A 210 3.58 -16.10 6.35
C ALA A 210 2.60 -17.29 6.40
N TYR A 211 1.55 -17.29 5.57
CA TYR A 211 0.56 -18.36 5.54
C TYR A 211 0.81 -19.40 4.45
N ARG A 212 1.74 -19.14 3.52
CA ARG A 212 2.16 -20.10 2.49
C ARG A 212 3.25 -21.04 2.96
N ASN A 213 4.08 -20.60 3.91
CA ASN A 213 5.28 -21.32 4.36
C ASN A 213 5.11 -21.99 5.74
N MET A 214 3.88 -22.35 6.09
CA MET A 214 3.56 -22.99 7.38
C MET A 214 4.06 -24.44 7.43
N ASP A 215 4.68 -24.85 8.54
CA ASP A 215 5.09 -26.23 8.79
C ASP A 215 3.88 -27.06 9.27
N PRO A 216 3.44 -28.09 8.52
CA PRO A 216 2.30 -28.91 8.91
C PRO A 216 2.52 -29.67 10.24
N LYS A 217 3.75 -29.77 10.74
CA LYS A 217 4.08 -30.45 12.01
C LYS A 217 3.90 -29.57 13.24
N LEU A 218 3.79 -28.24 13.07
CA LEU A 218 3.66 -27.30 14.18
C LEU A 218 2.20 -26.91 14.40
N PRO A 219 1.72 -26.82 15.65
CA PRO A 219 0.40 -26.24 15.93
C PRO A 219 0.34 -24.79 15.44
N PHE A 220 -0.80 -24.38 14.90
CA PHE A 220 -1.00 -23.04 14.32
C PHE A 220 -0.58 -21.90 15.27
N GLN A 221 -1.01 -21.94 16.53
CA GLN A 221 -0.66 -20.92 17.53
C GLN A 221 0.86 -20.81 17.79
N VAL A 222 1.59 -21.92 17.70
CA VAL A 222 3.05 -21.92 17.83
C VAL A 222 3.68 -21.24 16.62
N GLN A 223 3.18 -21.56 15.41
CA GLN A 223 3.65 -20.93 14.18
C GLN A 223 3.37 -19.44 14.15
N GLU A 224 2.21 -18.98 14.63
CA GLU A 224 1.89 -17.56 14.73
C GLU A 224 2.89 -16.81 15.61
N ILE A 225 3.21 -17.36 16.79
CA ILE A 225 4.18 -16.74 17.70
C ILE A 225 5.59 -16.77 17.10
N VAL A 226 6.00 -17.89 16.49
CA VAL A 226 7.31 -18.01 15.85
C VAL A 226 7.45 -17.01 14.69
N ASN A 227 6.44 -16.92 13.82
CA ASN A 227 6.41 -15.92 12.74
C ASN A 227 6.50 -14.50 13.31
N ARG A 228 5.77 -14.21 14.39
CA ARG A 228 5.84 -12.89 15.02
C ARG A 228 7.22 -12.60 15.63
N LEU A 229 7.87 -13.58 16.24
CA LEU A 229 9.25 -13.44 16.72
C LEU A 229 10.23 -13.20 15.56
N HIS A 230 10.07 -13.88 14.42
CA HIS A 230 10.86 -13.58 13.22
C HIS A 230 10.65 -12.16 12.72
N TRP A 231 9.41 -11.66 12.73
CA TRP A 231 9.08 -10.28 12.35
C TRP A 231 9.76 -9.28 13.26
N ASP A 232 9.59 -9.43 14.56
CA ASP A 232 10.14 -8.49 15.55
C ASP A 232 11.68 -8.52 15.54
N GLU A 233 12.33 -9.69 15.33
CA GLU A 233 13.78 -9.79 15.08
C GLU A 233 14.20 -9.05 13.81
N GLY A 234 13.43 -9.20 12.72
CA GLY A 234 13.67 -8.51 11.46
C GLY A 234 13.56 -6.99 11.61
N CYS A 235 12.54 -6.52 12.33
CA CYS A 235 12.36 -5.11 12.66
C CYS A 235 13.56 -4.57 13.45
N GLY A 236 13.97 -5.27 14.52
CA GLY A 236 15.13 -4.91 15.32
C GLY A 236 16.44 -4.94 14.53
N PHE A 237 16.57 -5.82 13.53
CA PHE A 237 17.70 -5.81 12.62
C PHE A 237 17.77 -4.49 11.82
N PHE A 238 16.64 -4.02 11.28
CA PHE A 238 16.61 -2.75 10.53
C PHE A 238 16.96 -1.53 11.40
N ASP A 239 16.71 -1.60 12.70
CA ASP A 239 17.08 -0.53 13.63
C ASP A 239 18.58 -0.32 13.74
N HIS A 240 19.44 -1.17 13.18
CA HIS A 240 20.88 -0.96 13.19
C HIS A 240 21.37 0.05 12.13
N PHE A 241 20.58 0.28 11.08
CA PHE A 241 20.98 1.12 9.94
C PHE A 241 20.73 2.60 10.21
N ASP A 242 21.71 3.45 9.92
CA ASP A 242 21.62 4.89 10.22
C ASP A 242 20.47 5.57 9.48
N ALA A 243 20.19 5.15 8.25
CA ALA A 243 19.07 5.64 7.45
C ALA A 243 17.71 5.33 8.08
N VAL A 244 17.59 4.20 8.81
CA VAL A 244 16.35 3.82 9.51
C VAL A 244 16.23 4.60 10.81
N LYS A 245 17.26 4.59 11.66
CA LYS A 245 17.25 5.29 12.97
C LYS A 245 16.93 6.78 12.86
N ARG A 246 17.41 7.42 11.79
CA ARG A 246 17.32 8.88 11.59
C ARG A 246 16.19 9.27 10.65
N TRP A 247 15.32 8.33 10.26
CA TRP A 247 14.19 8.62 9.39
C TRP A 247 13.11 9.42 10.15
N GLY A 248 12.97 10.71 9.83
CA GLY A 248 12.08 11.62 10.57
C GLY A 248 10.84 12.12 9.82
N ASN A 249 10.82 11.97 8.48
CA ASN A 249 9.75 12.53 7.64
C ASN A 249 8.49 11.64 7.56
N SER A 250 8.53 10.44 8.12
CA SER A 250 7.38 9.55 8.29
C SER A 250 7.73 8.46 9.29
N THR A 251 6.75 7.67 9.70
CA THR A 251 6.98 6.42 10.40
C THR A 251 7.65 5.41 9.46
N VAL A 252 8.64 4.69 9.97
CA VAL A 252 9.25 3.55 9.26
C VAL A 252 8.25 2.40 9.20
N ASN A 253 7.92 1.96 7.99
CA ASN A 253 7.06 0.80 7.78
C ASN A 253 7.92 -0.48 7.78
N TYR A 254 8.26 -0.96 8.98
CA TYR A 254 9.12 -2.14 9.13
C TYR A 254 8.55 -3.39 8.46
N LEU A 255 7.23 -3.56 8.43
CA LEU A 255 6.61 -4.73 7.80
C LEU A 255 6.87 -4.74 6.30
N ALA A 256 6.72 -3.58 5.64
CA ALA A 256 7.02 -3.44 4.22
C ALA A 256 8.51 -3.62 3.92
N LEU A 257 9.40 -3.06 4.76
CA LEU A 257 10.84 -3.29 4.62
C LEU A 257 11.15 -4.79 4.75
N ALA A 258 10.64 -5.45 5.79
CA ALA A 258 10.85 -6.87 6.02
C ALA A 258 10.42 -7.73 4.83
N GLN A 259 9.20 -7.53 4.33
CA GLN A 259 8.68 -8.25 3.16
C GLN A 259 9.56 -8.01 1.91
N HIS A 260 9.92 -6.76 1.64
CA HIS A 260 10.73 -6.38 0.48
C HIS A 260 12.12 -7.03 0.46
N TYR A 261 12.71 -7.32 1.63
CA TYR A 261 14.00 -8.01 1.74
C TYR A 261 13.88 -9.51 2.05
N GLY A 262 12.67 -10.08 1.92
CA GLY A 262 12.46 -11.52 1.88
C GLY A 262 12.05 -12.15 3.21
N LEU A 263 11.72 -11.37 4.24
CA LEU A 263 11.08 -11.91 5.45
C LEU A 263 9.67 -12.40 5.11
N TRP A 264 9.23 -13.52 5.68
CA TRP A 264 7.85 -13.96 5.51
C TRP A 264 6.94 -13.12 6.39
N THR A 265 5.90 -12.50 5.85
CA THR A 265 5.04 -11.54 6.58
C THR A 265 3.54 -11.81 6.28
N PRO A 266 2.60 -11.23 7.05
CA PRO A 266 1.16 -11.29 6.79
C PRO A 266 0.72 -10.24 5.75
N MET A 267 1.68 -9.60 5.08
CA MET A 267 1.50 -8.58 4.06
C MET A 267 1.42 -9.23 2.67
N MET A 268 0.64 -8.63 1.78
CA MET A 268 0.73 -8.84 0.35
C MET A 268 1.19 -7.54 -0.33
N ASP A 269 2.13 -7.70 -1.25
CA ASP A 269 2.64 -6.61 -2.08
C ASP A 269 1.57 -6.16 -3.09
N VAL A 270 1.33 -4.85 -3.11
CA VAL A 270 0.43 -4.13 -4.03
C VAL A 270 1.20 -2.92 -4.56
N THR A 271 0.92 -2.49 -5.78
CA THR A 271 1.58 -1.33 -6.39
C THR A 271 0.56 -0.38 -7.01
N GLY A 272 0.88 0.92 -7.04
CA GLY A 272 0.15 1.90 -7.84
C GLY A 272 0.60 1.98 -9.31
N ASP A 273 1.53 1.13 -9.74
CA ASP A 273 2.14 1.15 -11.08
C ASP A 273 1.89 -0.17 -11.82
N LEU A 274 1.15 -0.10 -12.94
CA LEU A 274 0.83 -1.28 -13.74
C LEU A 274 2.08 -1.97 -14.30
N LEU A 275 3.11 -1.22 -14.72
CA LEU A 275 4.35 -1.80 -15.25
C LEU A 275 5.07 -2.66 -14.19
N THR A 276 5.13 -2.19 -12.94
CA THR A 276 5.66 -2.94 -11.79
C THR A 276 4.86 -4.22 -11.55
N ALA A 277 3.52 -4.17 -11.63
CA ALA A 277 2.71 -5.38 -11.52
C ALA A 277 2.98 -6.37 -12.66
N LEU A 278 3.05 -5.87 -13.91
CA LEU A 278 3.39 -6.69 -15.07
C LEU A 278 4.79 -7.31 -14.94
N PHE A 279 5.77 -6.58 -14.39
CA PHE A 279 7.09 -7.13 -14.13
C PHE A 279 7.04 -8.36 -13.23
N PHE A 280 6.28 -8.31 -12.12
CA PHE A 280 6.08 -9.48 -11.26
C PHE A 280 5.27 -10.61 -11.92
N ALA A 281 4.45 -10.28 -12.92
CA ALA A 281 3.70 -11.25 -13.72
C ALA A 281 4.53 -11.88 -14.86
N CYS A 282 5.55 -11.19 -15.36
CA CYS A 282 6.33 -11.58 -16.53
C CYS A 282 7.77 -11.99 -16.22
N CYS A 283 8.23 -11.83 -14.97
CA CYS A 283 9.61 -12.11 -14.58
C CYS A 283 9.69 -13.13 -13.42
N LYS A 284 10.88 -13.72 -13.27
CA LYS A 284 11.27 -14.59 -12.16
C LYS A 284 12.62 -14.17 -11.61
N PHE A 285 12.80 -14.35 -10.31
CA PHE A 285 14.10 -14.17 -9.68
C PHE A 285 14.92 -15.46 -9.79
N GLY A 286 16.09 -15.38 -10.40
CA GLY A 286 16.99 -16.49 -10.65
C GLY A 286 17.89 -16.81 -9.46
N ASN A 287 18.48 -18.01 -9.49
CA ASN A 287 19.46 -18.47 -8.49
C ASN A 287 20.76 -17.66 -8.52
N ASP A 288 21.00 -16.90 -9.60
CA ASP A 288 22.10 -15.96 -9.76
C ASP A 288 21.85 -14.62 -9.03
N GLY A 289 20.71 -14.49 -8.34
CA GLY A 289 20.35 -13.28 -7.60
C GLY A 289 19.87 -12.14 -8.50
N LYS A 290 19.38 -12.45 -9.71
CA LYS A 290 18.93 -11.46 -10.69
C LYS A 290 17.53 -11.77 -11.20
N TRP A 291 16.86 -10.73 -11.71
CA TRP A 291 15.59 -10.90 -12.40
C TRP A 291 15.81 -11.29 -13.85
N HIS A 292 14.98 -12.21 -14.33
CA HIS A 292 14.93 -12.67 -15.71
C HIS A 292 13.48 -12.70 -16.18
N PRO A 293 13.21 -12.40 -17.47
CA PRO A 293 11.89 -12.64 -18.04
C PRO A 293 11.56 -14.14 -18.04
N LEU A 294 10.27 -14.46 -18.00
CA LEU A 294 9.81 -15.82 -18.20
C LEU A 294 10.07 -16.29 -19.63
N THR A 295 10.36 -17.57 -19.76
CA THR A 295 10.63 -18.27 -21.03
C THR A 295 9.58 -19.34 -21.28
N LYS A 296 9.49 -19.89 -22.49
CA LYS A 296 8.59 -21.00 -22.83
C LYS A 296 8.70 -22.16 -21.85
N ALA A 297 9.91 -22.48 -21.38
CA ALA A 297 10.11 -23.54 -20.39
C ALA A 297 9.28 -23.33 -19.11
N ASP A 298 9.00 -22.08 -18.74
CA ASP A 298 8.22 -21.73 -17.55
C ASP A 298 6.70 -21.86 -17.74
N PHE A 299 6.19 -21.80 -18.98
CA PHE A 299 4.76 -21.65 -19.24
C PHE A 299 4.20 -22.34 -20.49
N GLU A 300 4.97 -23.14 -21.23
CA GLU A 300 4.51 -23.85 -22.44
C GLU A 300 3.33 -24.79 -22.14
N LYS A 301 3.35 -25.45 -20.98
CA LYS A 301 2.32 -26.39 -20.53
C LYS A 301 1.72 -25.93 -19.22
N GLU A 302 0.51 -26.39 -18.93
CA GLU A 302 -0.18 -26.10 -17.68
C GLU A 302 0.68 -26.44 -16.44
N ASP A 303 1.44 -27.51 -16.53
CA ASP A 303 2.30 -28.06 -15.49
C ASP A 303 3.79 -27.78 -15.68
N SER A 304 4.17 -26.84 -16.56
CA SER A 304 5.57 -26.41 -16.74
C SER A 304 6.29 -26.09 -15.43
N ARG A 305 5.56 -25.58 -14.42
CA ARG A 305 6.06 -25.36 -13.07
C ARG A 305 5.36 -26.30 -12.07
N VAL A 306 6.11 -27.27 -11.54
CA VAL A 306 5.60 -28.30 -10.62
C VAL A 306 4.94 -27.71 -9.37
N ASN A 307 5.49 -26.62 -8.82
CA ASN A 307 4.92 -25.95 -7.65
C ASN A 307 3.59 -25.25 -7.96
N VAL A 308 3.41 -24.72 -9.19
CA VAL A 308 2.14 -24.16 -9.64
C VAL A 308 1.09 -25.28 -9.73
N LYS A 309 1.42 -26.39 -10.38
CA LYS A 309 0.49 -27.52 -10.55
C LYS A 309 0.06 -28.14 -9.21
N LYS A 310 0.98 -28.25 -8.24
CA LYS A 310 0.68 -28.76 -6.89
C LYS A 310 -0.37 -27.93 -6.15
N LEU A 311 -0.49 -26.65 -6.47
CA LEU A 311 -1.48 -25.75 -5.89
C LEU A 311 -2.81 -25.73 -6.69
N GLY A 312 -2.96 -26.60 -7.70
CA GLY A 312 -4.10 -26.58 -8.61
C GLY A 312 -4.05 -25.42 -9.61
N GLY A 313 -2.86 -24.87 -9.84
CA GLY A 313 -2.62 -23.75 -10.73
C GLY A 313 -2.43 -24.11 -12.21
N ASP A 314 -2.24 -23.09 -13.03
CA ASP A 314 -1.94 -23.15 -14.46
C ASP A 314 -0.75 -22.24 -14.80
N SER A 315 0.33 -22.85 -15.28
CA SER A 315 1.58 -22.15 -15.58
C SER A 315 1.51 -21.32 -16.86
N ARG A 316 0.52 -21.52 -17.74
CA ARG A 316 0.41 -20.84 -19.04
C ARG A 316 -0.09 -19.40 -18.94
N TYR A 317 -0.72 -19.04 -17.83
CA TYR A 317 -1.36 -17.75 -17.63
C TYR A 317 -0.73 -17.01 -16.46
N ALA A 318 -0.48 -15.72 -16.65
CA ALA A 318 -0.26 -14.81 -15.54
C ALA A 318 -1.59 -14.21 -15.08
N VAL A 319 -1.62 -13.76 -13.82
CA VAL A 319 -2.80 -13.12 -13.21
C VAL A 319 -2.46 -11.67 -12.87
N LEU A 320 -3.37 -10.77 -13.26
CA LEU A 320 -3.34 -9.37 -12.88
C LEU A 320 -4.56 -9.07 -11.99
N TYR A 321 -4.28 -8.68 -10.76
CA TYR A 321 -5.27 -8.12 -9.85
C TYR A 321 -5.31 -6.60 -10.02
N ARG A 322 -6.51 -6.03 -10.08
CA ARG A 322 -6.73 -4.58 -10.20
C ARG A 322 -7.83 -4.13 -9.24
N SER A 323 -7.69 -2.97 -8.60
CA SER A 323 -8.75 -2.36 -7.80
C SER A 323 -8.74 -0.85 -8.01
N PRO A 324 -9.87 -0.19 -8.36
CA PRO A 324 -9.92 1.26 -8.38
C PRO A 324 -9.57 1.80 -7.00
N SER A 325 -8.62 2.72 -6.95
CA SER A 325 -8.04 3.18 -5.69
C SER A 325 -9.07 3.91 -4.82
N GLU A 326 -10.08 4.51 -5.44
CA GLU A 326 -11.25 5.08 -4.78
C GLU A 326 -12.07 4.09 -3.95
N ILE A 327 -12.11 2.80 -4.31
CA ILE A 327 -12.81 1.79 -3.50
C ILE A 327 -12.14 1.67 -2.12
N THR A 328 -10.82 1.77 -2.08
CA THR A 328 -10.06 1.79 -0.83
C THR A 328 -10.30 3.08 -0.06
N ASP A 329 -10.36 4.22 -0.73
CA ASP A 329 -10.64 5.51 -0.09
C ASP A 329 -12.03 5.55 0.56
N MET A 330 -13.02 5.04 -0.16
CA MET A 330 -14.38 4.92 0.34
C MET A 330 -14.45 4.05 1.59
N LYS A 331 -13.72 2.94 1.61
CA LYS A 331 -13.60 2.10 2.82
C LYS A 331 -12.90 2.85 3.94
N TRP A 332 -11.83 3.60 3.67
CA TRP A 332 -11.13 4.38 4.69
C TRP A 332 -12.02 5.40 5.39
N ALA A 333 -13.05 5.92 4.74
CA ALA A 333 -14.01 6.83 5.36
C ALA A 333 -15.04 6.16 6.27
N GLU A 334 -15.13 4.82 6.28
CA GLU A 334 -15.97 4.11 7.24
C GLU A 334 -15.43 4.28 8.66
N GLU A 335 -16.32 4.31 9.64
CA GLU A 335 -15.92 4.40 11.05
C GLU A 335 -15.18 3.13 11.49
N ASN A 336 -14.20 3.30 12.40
CA ASN A 336 -13.49 2.20 13.07
C ASN A 336 -12.63 1.29 12.17
N VAL A 337 -12.26 1.72 10.97
CA VAL A 337 -11.27 1.00 10.15
C VAL A 337 -9.91 1.02 10.84
N LYS A 338 -9.38 -0.18 11.12
CA LYS A 338 -8.11 -0.35 11.86
C LYS A 338 -6.88 -0.52 10.97
N GLY A 339 -7.03 -0.65 9.65
CA GLY A 339 -5.90 -0.87 8.73
C GLY A 339 -5.63 -2.33 8.36
N GLU A 340 -6.36 -3.28 8.94
CA GLU A 340 -6.38 -4.67 8.47
C GLU A 340 -7.33 -4.85 7.28
N ASN A 341 -6.99 -5.74 6.35
CA ASN A 341 -7.80 -6.08 5.17
C ASN A 341 -8.20 -4.88 4.29
N ILE A 342 -7.30 -3.89 4.22
CA ILE A 342 -7.42 -2.68 3.41
C ILE A 342 -6.04 -2.29 2.89
N ILE A 343 -5.99 -1.65 1.72
CA ILE A 343 -4.74 -1.21 1.12
C ILE A 343 -4.24 0.03 1.88
N LEU A 344 -2.96 -0.01 2.25
CA LEU A 344 -2.22 1.03 2.97
C LEU A 344 -1.02 1.47 2.12
N PRO A 345 -0.69 2.77 2.06
CA PRO A 345 0.54 3.19 1.40
C PRO A 345 1.76 2.72 2.21
N VAL A 346 2.77 2.21 1.53
CA VAL A 346 4.11 2.06 2.14
C VAL A 346 4.79 3.43 2.19
N GLY A 347 4.59 4.24 1.14
CA GLY A 347 5.14 5.58 1.01
C GLY A 347 6.65 5.57 0.79
N TYR A 348 7.25 6.76 0.89
CA TYR A 348 8.70 6.91 0.92
C TYR A 348 9.25 6.35 2.24
N GLN A 349 10.28 5.52 2.13
CA GLN A 349 10.90 4.79 3.24
C GLN A 349 12.43 4.98 3.19
N PRO A 350 13.16 4.61 4.26
CA PRO A 350 14.62 4.72 4.30
C PRO A 350 15.35 4.04 3.14
N PHE A 351 14.79 2.96 2.60
CA PHE A 351 15.34 2.21 1.48
C PHE A 351 14.49 2.38 0.21
N MET A 352 15.15 2.48 -0.94
CA MET A 352 14.57 2.98 -2.18
C MET A 352 13.62 2.01 -2.87
N ARG A 353 13.72 0.70 -2.60
CA ARG A 353 12.83 -0.31 -3.19
C ARG A 353 11.34 0.05 -3.05
N CYS A 354 10.91 0.58 -1.89
CA CYS A 354 9.50 0.97 -1.69
C CYS A 354 9.05 2.10 -2.63
N LYS A 355 9.92 3.08 -2.88
CA LYS A 355 9.65 4.16 -3.83
C LYS A 355 9.61 3.61 -5.24
N SER A 356 10.66 2.89 -5.65
CA SER A 356 10.80 2.34 -6.99
C SER A 356 9.62 1.48 -7.44
N GLN A 357 8.97 0.79 -6.49
CA GLN A 357 7.84 -0.08 -6.76
C GLN A 357 6.47 0.61 -6.65
N TYR A 358 6.41 1.92 -6.37
CA TYR A 358 5.16 2.61 -6.03
C TYR A 358 4.35 1.82 -4.97
N ALA A 359 5.04 1.38 -3.92
CA ALA A 359 4.58 0.31 -3.06
C ALA A 359 3.38 0.70 -2.17
N TYR A 360 2.42 -0.22 -2.14
CA TYR A 360 1.31 -0.30 -1.22
C TYR A 360 1.30 -1.68 -0.58
N MET A 361 0.55 -1.82 0.50
CA MET A 361 0.48 -3.06 1.25
C MET A 361 -0.95 -3.41 1.57
N PHE A 362 -1.26 -4.69 1.47
CA PHE A 362 -2.49 -5.26 2.02
C PHE A 362 -2.11 -6.22 3.14
N MET A 363 -2.40 -5.85 4.39
CA MET A 363 -2.09 -6.68 5.55
C MET A 363 -3.32 -7.44 6.01
N THR A 364 -3.17 -8.73 6.33
CA THR A 364 -4.24 -9.54 6.91
C THR A 364 -3.68 -10.47 7.97
N LEU A 365 -4.31 -10.48 9.15
CA LEU A 365 -4.01 -11.43 10.22
C LEU A 365 -4.86 -12.70 10.11
N GLN A 366 -5.73 -12.78 9.10
CA GLN A 366 -6.61 -13.92 8.90
C GLN A 366 -5.87 -14.99 8.09
N GLU A 367 -5.54 -16.11 8.75
CA GLU A 367 -4.89 -17.25 8.10
C GLU A 367 -5.57 -17.62 6.79
N LYS A 368 -6.90 -17.76 6.80
CA LYS A 368 -7.69 -18.22 5.66
C LYS A 368 -7.96 -17.15 4.60
N TYR A 369 -7.40 -15.95 4.74
CA TYR A 369 -7.56 -14.91 3.73
C TYR A 369 -6.95 -15.36 2.40
N ASP A 370 -7.67 -15.10 1.31
CA ASP A 370 -7.21 -15.34 -0.05
C ASP A 370 -7.70 -14.21 -0.98
N MET A 371 -6.76 -13.49 -1.60
CA MET A 371 -7.07 -12.39 -2.52
C MET A 371 -7.81 -12.88 -3.77
N LEU A 372 -7.61 -14.14 -4.17
CA LEU A 372 -8.25 -14.76 -5.33
C LEU A 372 -9.78 -14.72 -5.24
N VAL A 373 -10.34 -14.87 -4.03
CA VAL A 373 -11.79 -14.82 -3.82
C VAL A 373 -12.25 -13.48 -3.24
N TYR A 374 -11.35 -12.52 -3.06
CA TYR A 374 -11.68 -11.22 -2.46
C TYR A 374 -12.38 -10.30 -3.47
N PRO A 375 -13.62 -9.85 -3.22
CA PRO A 375 -14.46 -9.21 -4.23
C PRO A 375 -14.08 -7.76 -4.57
N LEU A 376 -13.08 -7.17 -3.89
CA LEU A 376 -12.65 -5.79 -4.16
C LEU A 376 -11.53 -5.68 -5.18
N PHE A 377 -10.91 -6.79 -5.57
CA PHE A 377 -10.03 -6.84 -6.72
C PHE A 377 -10.78 -7.45 -7.89
N GLU A 378 -10.75 -6.78 -9.03
CA GLU A 378 -10.93 -7.42 -10.32
C GLU A 378 -9.76 -8.39 -10.57
N LYS A 379 -10.02 -9.50 -11.25
CA LYS A 379 -8.97 -10.46 -11.65
C LYS A 379 -9.05 -10.67 -13.15
N MET A 380 -7.93 -10.45 -13.80
CA MET A 380 -7.72 -10.70 -15.21
C MET A 380 -6.61 -11.74 -15.35
N ARG A 381 -6.65 -12.52 -16.42
CA ARG A 381 -5.54 -13.37 -16.82
C ARG A 381 -5.10 -13.02 -18.22
N PHE A 382 -3.84 -13.21 -18.52
CA PHE A 382 -3.32 -13.13 -19.87
C PHE A 382 -2.41 -14.31 -20.14
N ARG A 383 -2.39 -14.75 -21.40
CA ARG A 383 -1.52 -15.85 -21.80
C ARG A 383 -0.08 -15.35 -21.84
N LEU A 384 0.81 -16.09 -21.19
CA LEU A 384 2.23 -15.77 -21.19
C LEU A 384 2.82 -15.98 -22.59
N ASP A 385 3.66 -15.04 -22.99
CA ASP A 385 4.33 -14.97 -24.28
C ASP A 385 5.76 -14.47 -24.05
N GLU A 386 6.75 -15.09 -24.71
CA GLU A 386 8.18 -14.80 -24.46
C GLU A 386 8.53 -13.37 -24.86
N ASP A 387 8.06 -12.92 -26.04
CA ASP A 387 8.36 -11.59 -26.56
C ASP A 387 7.73 -10.51 -25.68
N PHE A 388 6.50 -10.75 -25.22
CA PHE A 388 5.85 -9.84 -24.26
C PHE A 388 6.58 -9.81 -22.91
N CYS A 389 7.00 -10.95 -22.36
CA CYS A 389 7.73 -10.98 -21.09
C CYS A 389 9.08 -10.27 -21.20
N GLN A 390 9.80 -10.48 -22.31
CA GLN A 390 11.05 -9.78 -22.62
C GLN A 390 10.83 -8.27 -22.71
N TRP A 391 9.77 -7.84 -23.42
CA TRP A 391 9.42 -6.43 -23.54
C TRP A 391 9.13 -5.78 -22.18
N VAL A 392 8.36 -6.42 -21.30
CA VAL A 392 8.09 -5.92 -19.94
C VAL A 392 9.39 -5.80 -19.13
N TYR A 393 10.27 -6.79 -19.24
CA TYR A 393 11.56 -6.79 -18.55
C TYR A 393 12.46 -5.62 -18.99
N GLU A 394 12.53 -5.36 -20.30
CA GLU A 394 13.30 -4.25 -20.88
C GLU A 394 12.71 -2.89 -20.48
N MET A 395 11.38 -2.75 -20.55
CA MET A 395 10.66 -1.54 -20.11
C MET A 395 10.89 -1.22 -18.63
N SER A 396 11.21 -2.24 -17.82
CA SER A 396 11.53 -2.12 -16.39
C SER A 396 13.03 -1.93 -16.12
N ASP A 397 13.80 -1.51 -17.13
CA ASP A 397 15.26 -1.37 -17.08
C ASP A 397 15.96 -2.64 -16.57
N SER A 398 15.56 -3.79 -17.12
CA SER A 398 16.07 -5.12 -16.72
C SER A 398 15.91 -5.40 -15.21
N GLY A 399 14.89 -4.81 -14.59
CA GLY A 399 14.59 -4.88 -13.16
C GLY A 399 15.21 -3.77 -12.31
N ASN A 400 16.14 -2.96 -12.84
CA ASN A 400 16.80 -1.90 -12.07
C ASN A 400 15.85 -0.77 -11.68
N ALA A 401 14.79 -0.51 -12.45
CA ALA A 401 13.79 0.50 -12.11
C ALA A 401 13.03 0.15 -10.81
N ILE A 402 12.86 -1.16 -10.56
CA ILE A 402 12.09 -1.75 -9.46
C ILE A 402 13.00 -2.18 -8.30
N TYR A 403 14.25 -2.58 -8.62
CA TYR A 403 15.31 -3.01 -7.72
C TYR A 403 16.58 -2.17 -7.96
N PRO A 404 16.60 -0.89 -7.53
CA PRO A 404 17.70 0.02 -7.83
C PRO A 404 19.04 -0.43 -7.24
N ASN A 405 20.08 -0.44 -8.08
CA ASN A 405 21.45 -0.85 -7.70
C ASN A 405 22.14 0.14 -6.75
N ASP A 406 21.64 1.38 -6.66
CA ASP A 406 22.17 2.43 -5.79
C ASP A 406 21.42 2.56 -4.45
N ASP A 407 20.53 1.60 -4.15
CA ASP A 407 19.88 1.41 -2.85
C ASP A 407 20.84 0.82 -1.80
N ILE A 408 20.32 0.60 -0.59
CA ILE A 408 20.95 -0.22 0.44
C ILE A 408 21.41 -1.56 -0.16
N PRO A 409 22.60 -2.09 0.22
CA PRO A 409 23.05 -3.38 -0.26
C PRO A 409 22.03 -4.49 0.02
N ASP A 410 22.04 -5.53 -0.81
CA ASP A 410 21.09 -6.63 -0.64
C ASP A 410 21.15 -7.26 0.76
N LEU A 411 20.04 -7.12 1.48
CA LEU A 411 19.86 -7.63 2.84
C LEU A 411 19.26 -9.04 2.88
N SER A 412 18.91 -9.62 1.72
CA SER A 412 18.18 -10.89 1.63
C SER A 412 18.89 -12.02 2.37
N LYS A 413 20.24 -12.08 2.31
CA LYS A 413 21.02 -13.09 3.04
C LYS A 413 20.84 -13.04 4.56
N TYR A 414 20.59 -11.86 5.13
CA TYR A 414 20.33 -11.70 6.57
C TYR A 414 18.88 -12.08 6.89
N MET A 415 17.92 -11.65 6.07
CA MET A 415 16.51 -12.01 6.22
C MET A 415 16.26 -13.52 6.10
N THR A 416 16.93 -14.20 5.18
CA THR A 416 16.90 -15.66 5.08
C THR A 416 17.39 -16.32 6.37
N LYS A 417 18.47 -15.82 6.98
CA LYS A 417 18.94 -16.34 8.28
C LYS A 417 17.93 -16.12 9.39
N ILE A 418 17.22 -14.98 9.39
CA ILE A 418 16.18 -14.67 10.36
C ILE A 418 14.99 -15.60 10.17
N ASN A 419 14.43 -15.73 8.95
CA ASN A 419 13.29 -16.63 8.65
C ASN A 419 13.51 -18.08 9.11
N HIS A 420 14.76 -18.56 9.01
CA HIS A 420 15.11 -19.94 9.37
C HIS A 420 15.70 -20.07 10.78
N SER A 421 15.72 -19.00 11.57
CA SER A 421 16.26 -19.05 12.92
C SER A 421 15.32 -19.81 13.87
N CYS A 422 15.90 -20.71 14.67
CA CYS A 422 15.23 -21.30 15.84
C CYS A 422 15.61 -20.59 17.15
N HIS A 423 16.40 -19.51 17.09
CA HIS A 423 16.95 -18.80 18.23
C HIS A 423 16.57 -17.32 18.17
N PHE A 424 15.93 -16.82 19.23
CA PHE A 424 15.38 -15.47 19.30
C PHE A 424 15.96 -14.71 20.50
N SER A 425 16.08 -13.39 20.39
CA SER A 425 16.57 -12.53 21.48
C SER A 425 15.55 -12.47 22.62
N GLN A 426 16.04 -12.35 23.85
CA GLN A 426 15.20 -12.16 25.03
C GLN A 426 14.38 -10.85 24.93
N SER A 427 14.98 -9.79 24.37
CA SER A 427 14.35 -8.49 24.12
C SER A 427 13.13 -8.61 23.20
N THR A 428 13.26 -9.34 22.09
CA THR A 428 12.17 -9.64 21.15
C THR A 428 11.00 -10.36 21.84
N PHE A 429 11.30 -11.41 22.61
CA PHE A 429 10.27 -12.15 23.35
C PHE A 429 9.57 -11.29 24.41
N GLU A 430 10.33 -10.42 25.10
CA GLU A 430 9.78 -9.48 26.08
C GLU A 430 8.88 -8.42 25.44
N ALA A 431 9.27 -7.88 24.29
CA ALA A 431 8.44 -6.92 23.54
C ALA A 431 7.11 -7.56 23.13
N LEU A 432 7.15 -8.76 22.55
CA LEU A 432 5.95 -9.50 22.14
C LEU A 432 5.00 -9.75 23.33
N THR A 433 5.55 -10.28 24.44
CA THR A 433 4.74 -10.63 25.61
C THR A 433 4.20 -9.41 26.35
N LYS A 434 4.92 -8.27 26.30
CA LYS A 434 4.41 -6.98 26.78
C LYS A 434 3.23 -6.48 25.94
N MET A 435 3.31 -6.56 24.61
CA MET A 435 2.20 -6.16 23.74
C MET A 435 0.96 -7.06 23.94
N GLY A 436 1.17 -8.34 24.22
CA GLY A 436 0.11 -9.29 24.56
C GLY A 436 -0.43 -9.19 25.99
N ASN A 437 0.12 -8.28 26.83
CA ASN A 437 -0.18 -8.18 28.26
C ASN A 437 -0.04 -9.52 29.02
N CYS A 438 0.94 -10.36 28.63
CA CYS A 438 1.15 -11.65 29.25
C CYS A 438 1.69 -11.53 30.68
N THR A 439 1.12 -12.32 31.58
CA THR A 439 1.62 -12.58 32.94
C THR A 439 2.95 -13.33 32.93
N GLU A 440 3.68 -13.31 34.05
CA GLU A 440 4.94 -14.05 34.17
C GLU A 440 4.78 -15.57 34.02
N ASP A 441 3.64 -16.12 34.44
CA ASP A 441 3.37 -17.55 34.27
C ASP A 441 3.07 -17.90 32.82
N GLU A 442 2.32 -17.06 32.09
CA GLU A 442 2.14 -17.22 30.65
C GLU A 442 3.48 -17.11 29.89
N LYS A 443 4.36 -16.19 30.28
CA LYS A 443 5.71 -16.10 29.70
C LYS A 443 6.50 -17.40 29.90
N LYS A 444 6.47 -17.98 31.10
CA LYS A 444 7.14 -19.27 31.39
C LYS A 444 6.54 -20.40 30.56
N GLN A 445 5.20 -20.45 30.45
CA GLN A 445 4.50 -21.44 29.62
C GLN A 445 4.90 -21.31 28.16
N TRP A 446 4.93 -20.10 27.60
CA TRP A 446 5.37 -19.87 26.22
C TRP A 446 6.81 -20.29 25.99
N LYS A 447 7.74 -19.96 26.91
CA LYS A 447 9.13 -20.44 26.81
C LYS A 447 9.21 -21.96 26.81
N ALA A 448 8.40 -22.64 27.63
CA ALA A 448 8.35 -24.11 27.66
C ALA A 448 7.76 -24.71 26.37
N ILE A 449 6.69 -24.11 25.83
CA ILE A 449 6.06 -24.51 24.56
C ILE A 449 7.05 -24.33 23.40
N LEU A 450 7.68 -23.15 23.28
CA LEU A 450 8.68 -22.88 22.24
C LEU A 450 9.82 -23.90 22.29
N LYS A 451 10.37 -24.16 23.49
CA LYS A 451 11.44 -25.15 23.69
C LYS A 451 11.00 -26.56 23.29
N LYS A 452 9.76 -26.95 23.60
CA LYS A 452 9.19 -28.25 23.20
C LYS A 452 9.20 -28.42 21.67
N TYR A 453 8.99 -27.34 20.92
CA TYR A 453 8.98 -27.35 19.46
C TYR A 453 10.34 -26.95 18.83
N GLY A 454 11.42 -26.91 19.62
CA GLY A 454 12.79 -26.67 19.13
C GLY A 454 13.16 -25.19 18.94
N PHE A 455 12.38 -24.26 19.51
CA PHE A 455 12.66 -22.84 19.49
C PHE A 455 13.21 -22.36 20.83
N HIS A 456 14.21 -21.48 20.80
CA HIS A 456 14.98 -21.08 21.97
C HIS A 456 15.02 -19.56 22.12
N ILE A 457 14.72 -19.07 23.33
CA ILE A 457 14.92 -17.66 23.70
C ILE A 457 16.32 -17.55 24.33
N MET A 458 17.19 -16.77 23.71
CA MET A 458 18.59 -16.59 24.06
C MET A 458 18.78 -15.34 24.92
N GLN A 459 19.79 -15.36 25.79
CA GLN A 459 20.21 -14.18 26.53
C GLN A 459 20.95 -13.21 25.59
N GLY A 460 20.58 -11.92 25.64
CA GLY A 460 21.14 -10.88 24.78
C GLY A 460 20.53 -10.81 23.38
N ASP A 461 20.95 -9.79 22.63
CA ASP A 461 20.51 -9.55 21.25
C ASP A 461 21.29 -10.44 20.26
N ARG A 462 20.64 -10.79 19.15
CA ARG A 462 21.22 -11.60 18.08
C ARG A 462 22.03 -10.72 17.10
N GLU A 463 23.31 -11.04 16.94
CA GLU A 463 24.16 -10.39 15.93
C GLU A 463 23.99 -11.09 14.56
N TYR A 464 23.33 -10.43 13.62
CA TYR A 464 23.18 -10.92 12.23
C TYR A 464 24.19 -10.31 11.26
N ILE A 465 24.70 -9.11 11.57
CA ILE A 465 25.67 -8.35 10.77
C ILE A 465 26.80 -7.86 11.67
N THR A 466 28.04 -7.96 11.19
CA THR A 466 29.18 -7.50 11.98
C THR A 466 29.22 -5.98 12.07
N ALA A 467 29.71 -5.44 13.18
CA ALA A 467 29.90 -3.99 13.35
C ALA A 467 30.72 -3.36 12.21
N ASN A 468 31.71 -4.07 11.66
CA ASN A 468 32.51 -3.59 10.55
C ASN A 468 31.73 -3.50 9.24
N GLU A 469 30.93 -4.51 8.90
CA GLU A 469 30.07 -4.50 7.73
C GLU A 469 29.00 -3.41 7.84
N LEU A 470 28.34 -3.30 9.00
CA LEU A 470 27.34 -2.26 9.25
C LEU A 470 27.93 -0.85 9.05
N ARG A 471 29.12 -0.57 9.59
CA ARG A 471 29.81 0.72 9.38
C ARG A 471 30.10 1.00 7.91
N LYS A 472 30.50 -0.01 7.13
CA LYS A 472 30.71 0.14 5.67
C LYS A 472 29.41 0.48 4.96
N ILE A 473 28.31 -0.17 5.32
CA ILE A 473 27.00 0.09 4.76
C ILE A 473 26.55 1.52 5.10
N ASN A 474 26.56 1.90 6.38
CA ASN A 474 26.12 3.23 6.82
C ASN A 474 26.97 4.36 6.22
N LYS A 475 28.28 4.12 5.98
CA LYS A 475 29.13 5.08 5.27
C LYS A 475 28.73 5.27 3.81
N ARG A 476 28.27 4.21 3.14
CA ARG A 476 27.86 4.24 1.72
C ARG A 476 26.42 4.72 1.55
N TYR A 477 25.54 4.35 2.47
CA TYR A 477 24.12 4.62 2.44
C TYR A 477 23.71 5.26 3.78
N SER A 478 23.93 6.57 3.88
CA SER A 478 23.52 7.37 5.04
C SER A 478 22.08 7.88 4.89
N ILE A 479 21.54 8.52 5.93
CA ILE A 479 20.23 9.19 5.85
C ILE A 479 20.24 10.34 4.83
N GLU A 480 21.35 11.06 4.69
CA GLU A 480 21.49 12.13 3.70
C GLU A 480 21.42 11.57 2.28
N ARG A 481 22.04 10.40 2.05
CA ARG A 481 21.93 9.67 0.77
C ARG A 481 20.48 9.20 0.52
N ALA A 482 19.83 8.63 1.52
CA ALA A 482 18.43 8.21 1.41
C ALA A 482 17.51 9.37 1.01
N PHE A 483 17.63 10.53 1.68
CA PHE A 483 16.86 11.73 1.31
C PHE A 483 17.24 12.32 -0.05
N GLN A 484 18.51 12.25 -0.46
CA GLN A 484 18.90 12.66 -1.80
C GLN A 484 18.20 11.81 -2.88
N LEU A 485 18.05 10.51 -2.64
CA LEU A 485 17.43 9.56 -3.57
C LEU A 485 15.90 9.65 -3.59
N THR A 486 15.26 10.07 -2.50
CA THR A 486 13.80 10.25 -2.47
C THR A 486 13.34 11.35 -3.43
N LYS A 487 14.15 12.41 -3.64
CA LYS A 487 13.87 13.52 -4.58
C LYS A 487 12.49 14.17 -4.37
N VAL A 488 12.01 14.22 -3.14
CA VAL A 488 10.70 14.77 -2.77
C VAL A 488 10.81 15.60 -1.50
N THR A 489 10.02 16.67 -1.41
CA THR A 489 9.91 17.49 -0.21
C THR A 489 8.68 17.04 0.59
N PRO A 490 8.80 16.80 1.91
CA PRO A 490 7.64 16.50 2.74
C PRO A 490 6.64 17.66 2.75
N VAL A 491 5.36 17.36 2.58
CA VAL A 491 4.26 18.35 2.61
C VAL A 491 3.32 18.03 3.78
N LYS A 492 2.98 19.05 4.57
CA LYS A 492 2.07 18.93 5.72
C LYS A 492 0.82 19.77 5.47
N ARG A 493 -0.36 19.15 5.57
CA ARG A 493 -1.68 19.83 5.54
C ARG A 493 -2.57 19.31 6.67
N PRO A 494 -2.17 19.54 7.95
CA PRO A 494 -2.94 19.05 9.06
C PRO A 494 -4.28 19.77 9.21
N HIS A 495 -5.27 19.08 9.78
CA HIS A 495 -6.49 19.67 10.28
C HIS A 495 -6.35 19.98 11.78
N LEU A 496 -6.82 21.17 12.17
CA LEU A 496 -7.00 21.52 13.57
C LEU A 496 -8.36 21.01 14.04
N ILE A 497 -8.35 20.19 15.08
CA ILE A 497 -9.55 19.80 15.81
C ILE A 497 -9.61 20.68 17.05
N ILE A 498 -10.43 21.72 17.00
CA ILE A 498 -10.70 22.59 18.14
C ILE A 498 -11.72 21.86 19.03
N GLY A 499 -11.36 21.66 20.29
CA GLY A 499 -12.26 21.16 21.31
C GLY A 499 -13.25 22.25 21.72
N GLY A 500 -14.51 21.86 21.91
CA GLY A 500 -15.42 22.57 22.80
C GLY A 500 -15.13 22.23 24.25
#